data_AF-A0A7J9ZT11-F1
#
_entry.id   AF-A0A7J9ZT11-F1
#
_cell.length_a   1.000
_cell.length_b   1.000
_cell.length_c   1.000
_cell.angle_alpha   90.00
_cell.angle_beta   90.00
_cell.angle_gamma   90.00
#
_symmetry.space_group_name_H-M   'P 1'
#
loop_
_entity.id
_entity.type
_entity.pdbx_description
1 polymer ?
#
loop_
_entity_poly.entity_id
_entity_poly.type
_entity_poly.pdbx_seq_one_letter_code
_entity_poly.pdbx_strand_id
1 'polypeptide(L)'
;MGPGGAAGASADGLRSTRWGDDAARPPWPYRAERLAVYVSPESDPPATTRDWPGTPLTEEQLSGGPCPTLERDEARAVGTAVAPIRADTVCRQDGTAFRAYFRPLLPHETDCRTATRA
;
A
#
# COMPACT_ATOMS: atom_id res chain seq x y z
N MET A 1 38.44 11.33 61.61
CA MET A 1 37.48 10.53 62.42
C MET A 1 36.19 11.33 62.49
N GLY A 2 35.07 10.75 62.04
CA GLY A 2 33.75 11.39 62.06
C GLY A 2 33.12 11.53 60.66
N PRO A 3 32.01 10.82 60.35
CA PRO A 3 31.40 10.72 59.03
C PRO A 3 30.18 11.65 58.85
N GLY A 4 29.78 11.85 57.59
CA GLY A 4 28.48 12.39 57.17
C GLY A 4 28.56 12.77 55.70
N GLY A 5 27.76 12.27 54.77
CA GLY A 5 26.47 11.62 54.84
C GLY A 5 25.56 12.29 53.80
N ALA A 6 24.94 11.46 52.93
CA ALA A 6 23.87 11.78 51.97
C ALA A 6 24.27 12.61 50.72
N ALA A 7 23.76 12.38 49.50
CA ALA A 7 22.80 11.41 48.98
C ALA A 7 22.83 11.47 47.43
N GLY A 8 22.50 10.35 46.78
CA GLY A 8 21.86 10.25 45.45
C GLY A 8 22.67 10.74 44.22
N ALA A 9 22.62 10.12 43.06
CA ALA A 9 21.73 9.10 42.56
C ALA A 9 22.48 8.22 41.55
N SER A 10 22.03 6.99 41.48
CA SER A 10 22.51 5.86 40.70
C SER A 10 22.78 6.19 39.22
N ALA A 11 23.98 5.85 38.76
CA ALA A 11 24.25 5.53 37.35
C ALA A 11 24.44 4.02 37.24
N ASP A 12 23.45 3.27 37.71
CA ASP A 12 23.39 1.81 37.56
C ASP A 12 22.51 1.51 36.35
N GLY A 13 23.06 0.79 35.38
CA GLY A 13 22.25 0.00 34.47
C GLY A 13 21.79 0.66 33.16
N LEU A 14 22.69 1.25 32.37
CA LEU A 14 22.54 1.15 30.90
C LEU A 14 23.23 -0.13 30.42
N ARG A 15 22.77 -1.27 30.94
CA ARG A 15 23.00 -2.54 30.27
C ARG A 15 22.20 -2.47 28.98
N SER A 16 22.92 -2.55 27.87
CA SER A 16 22.40 -2.67 26.51
C SER A 16 21.38 -3.81 26.44
N THR A 17 20.12 -3.50 26.73
CA THR A 17 19.00 -4.37 26.43
C THR A 17 18.96 -4.44 24.91
N ARG A 18 19.45 -5.56 24.36
CA ARG A 18 19.09 -5.97 23.00
C ARG A 18 17.58 -5.84 22.94
N TRP A 19 17.10 -4.95 22.09
CA TRP A 19 15.69 -4.84 21.76
C TRP A 19 15.25 -6.26 21.43
N GLY A 20 14.39 -6.82 22.28
CA GLY A 20 13.93 -8.18 22.15
C GLY A 20 13.42 -8.37 20.72
N ASP A 21 13.79 -9.49 20.13
CA ASP A 21 13.28 -9.93 18.84
C ASP A 21 11.79 -9.61 18.75
N ASP A 22 11.47 -8.76 17.78
CA ASP A 22 10.17 -8.15 17.56
C ASP A 22 9.14 -9.25 17.27
N ALA A 23 8.60 -9.85 18.34
CA ALA A 23 7.65 -10.96 18.32
C ALA A 23 6.31 -10.57 17.67
N ALA A 24 6.17 -9.32 17.20
CA ALA A 24 5.02 -8.80 16.50
C ALA A 24 5.05 -9.04 14.98
N ARG A 25 6.17 -9.50 14.40
CA ARG A 25 6.20 -9.79 12.96
C ARG A 25 5.51 -11.14 12.72
N PRO A 26 4.40 -11.20 11.96
CA PRO A 26 3.85 -12.49 11.55
C PRO A 26 4.95 -13.29 10.84
N PRO A 27 4.93 -14.64 10.94
CA PRO A 27 6.00 -15.49 10.42
C PRO A 27 6.23 -15.35 8.91
N TRP A 28 5.34 -14.65 8.20
CA TRP A 28 5.39 -14.42 6.76
C TRP A 28 5.12 -12.95 6.44
N PRO A 29 5.80 -12.35 5.43
CA PRO A 29 5.40 -11.05 4.91
C PRO A 29 3.98 -11.14 4.37
N TYR A 30 3.14 -10.15 4.71
CA TYR A 30 1.80 -10.04 4.18
C TYR A 30 1.82 -10.02 2.65
N ARG A 31 1.09 -10.95 2.03
CA ARG A 31 0.90 -11.01 0.58
C ARG A 31 -0.51 -10.52 0.28
N ALA A 32 -0.60 -9.43 -0.47
CA ALA A 32 -1.89 -8.89 -0.88
C ALA A 32 -2.58 -9.88 -1.82
N GLU A 33 -3.72 -10.42 -1.38
CA GLU A 33 -4.62 -11.20 -2.24
C GLU A 33 -5.65 -10.30 -2.93
N ARG A 34 -5.78 -9.04 -2.48
CA ARG A 34 -6.74 -8.07 -3.01
C ARG A 34 -6.11 -6.71 -3.20
N LEU A 35 -6.46 -6.04 -4.29
CA LEU A 35 -6.03 -4.67 -4.60
C LEU A 35 -7.26 -3.78 -4.87
N ALA A 36 -7.38 -2.68 -4.15
CA ALA A 36 -8.24 -1.57 -4.55
C ALA A 36 -7.52 -0.74 -5.63
N VAL A 37 -8.25 -0.34 -6.67
CA VAL A 37 -7.72 0.44 -7.80
C VAL A 37 -8.47 1.76 -7.92
N TYR A 38 -7.84 2.86 -7.50
CA TYR A 38 -8.41 4.19 -7.71
C TYR A 38 -8.06 4.67 -9.11
N VAL A 39 -9.07 5.10 -9.86
CA VAL A 39 -8.93 5.58 -11.23
C VAL A 39 -9.13 7.09 -11.23
N SER A 40 -8.19 7.81 -11.83
CA SER A 40 -8.31 9.24 -12.10
C SER A 40 -8.22 9.45 -13.61
N PRO A 41 -9.27 9.94 -14.28
CA PRO A 41 -9.21 10.29 -15.69
C PRO A 41 -8.06 11.26 -15.98
N GLU A 42 -7.39 11.09 -17.12
CA GLU A 42 -6.31 11.99 -17.57
C GLU A 42 -6.77 12.74 -18.81
N SER A 43 -6.90 14.07 -18.70
CA SER A 43 -7.36 14.93 -19.81
C SER A 43 -6.26 15.27 -20.81
N ASP A 44 -5.00 15.30 -20.36
CA ASP A 44 -3.83 15.59 -21.20
C ASP A 44 -2.77 14.49 -21.02
N PRO A 45 -3.00 13.31 -21.61
CA PRO A 45 -2.10 12.18 -21.40
C PRO A 45 -0.75 12.40 -22.08
N PRO A 46 0.35 11.96 -21.45
CA PRO A 46 1.67 12.01 -22.07
C PRO A 46 1.69 11.15 -23.35
N ALA A 47 2.63 11.45 -24.26
CA ALA A 47 2.78 10.71 -25.51
C ALA A 47 3.04 9.20 -25.31
N THR A 48 3.55 8.81 -24.15
CA THR A 48 3.76 7.40 -23.78
C THR A 48 2.79 7.00 -22.69
N THR A 49 1.78 6.21 -23.06
CA THR A 49 0.86 5.52 -22.15
C THR A 49 1.11 4.02 -22.19
N ARG A 50 0.58 3.29 -21.21
CA ARG A 50 0.60 1.82 -21.20
C ARG A 50 -0.81 1.26 -21.30
N ASP A 51 -1.01 0.17 -22.03
CA ASP A 51 -2.32 -0.49 -22.03
C ASP A 51 -2.63 -1.10 -20.65
N TRP A 52 -3.89 -1.01 -20.24
CA TRP A 52 -4.36 -1.56 -18.96
C TRP A 52 -4.17 -3.09 -18.91
N PRO A 53 -3.46 -3.64 -17.90
CA PRO A 53 -3.13 -5.06 -17.86
C PRO A 53 -4.19 -5.95 -17.16
N GLY A 54 -5.23 -5.35 -16.57
CA GLY A 54 -6.27 -6.08 -15.84
C GLY A 54 -7.50 -6.37 -16.69
N THR A 55 -8.54 -6.92 -16.05
CA THR A 55 -9.90 -6.99 -16.62
C THR A 55 -10.34 -5.59 -17.05
N PRO A 56 -11.01 -5.45 -18.21
CA PRO A 56 -11.49 -4.15 -18.66
C PRO A 56 -12.35 -3.45 -17.60
N LEU A 57 -12.00 -2.20 -17.34
CA LEU A 57 -12.76 -1.30 -16.49
C LEU A 57 -14.05 -0.87 -17.19
N THR A 58 -15.13 -0.71 -16.43
CA THR A 58 -16.38 -0.14 -16.96
C THR A 58 -16.21 1.36 -17.24
N GLU A 59 -17.08 1.92 -18.08
CA GLU A 59 -17.09 3.37 -18.35
C GLU A 59 -17.29 4.20 -17.07
N GLU A 60 -18.11 3.72 -16.14
CA GLU A 60 -18.30 4.34 -14.83
C GLU A 60 -17.00 4.34 -14.00
N GLN A 61 -16.23 3.25 -14.02
CA GLN A 61 -14.94 3.19 -13.34
C GLN A 61 -13.91 4.11 -13.97
N LEU A 62 -13.87 4.15 -15.31
CA LEU A 62 -12.95 5.00 -16.07
C LEU A 62 -13.22 6.50 -15.86
N SER A 63 -14.46 6.88 -15.57
CA SER A 63 -14.88 8.26 -15.30
C SER A 63 -14.72 8.68 -13.84
N GLY A 64 -14.05 7.87 -13.01
CA GLY A 64 -13.81 8.16 -11.58
C GLY A 64 -14.94 7.69 -10.65
N GLY A 65 -15.80 6.79 -11.12
CA GLY A 65 -16.85 6.15 -10.33
C GLY A 65 -16.30 5.14 -9.28
N PRO A 66 -17.09 4.11 -8.92
CA PRO A 66 -16.72 3.21 -7.83
C PRO A 66 -15.44 2.46 -8.17
N CYS A 67 -14.43 2.52 -7.30
CA CYS A 67 -13.19 1.83 -7.59
C CYS A 67 -13.36 0.30 -7.55
N PRO A 68 -12.79 -0.42 -8.55
CA PRO A 68 -12.81 -1.87 -8.55
C PRO A 68 -11.86 -2.46 -7.50
N THR A 69 -12.18 -3.67 -7.10
CA THR A 69 -11.31 -4.54 -6.30
C THR A 69 -10.86 -5.70 -7.19
N LEU A 70 -9.54 -5.85 -7.35
CA LEU A 70 -8.95 -7.00 -8.03
C LEU A 70 -8.72 -8.10 -7.01
N GLU A 71 -8.92 -9.35 -7.44
CA GLU A 71 -8.85 -10.53 -6.57
C GLU A 71 -7.73 -11.48 -7.03
N ARG A 72 -7.10 -12.13 -6.05
CA ARG A 72 -6.17 -13.27 -6.18
C ARG A 72 -5.17 -13.15 -7.32
N ASP A 73 -5.40 -13.91 -8.39
CA ASP A 73 -4.49 -14.01 -9.53
C ASP A 73 -4.47 -12.72 -10.36
N GLU A 74 -5.61 -12.03 -10.48
CA GLU A 74 -5.67 -10.74 -11.14
C GLU A 74 -4.93 -9.67 -10.34
N ALA A 75 -5.14 -9.62 -9.02
CA ALA A 75 -4.40 -8.73 -8.13
C ALA A 75 -2.88 -8.97 -8.24
N ARG A 76 -2.45 -10.24 -8.31
CA ARG A 76 -1.03 -10.60 -8.50
C ARG A 76 -0.52 -10.20 -9.89
N ALA A 77 -1.28 -10.46 -10.94
CA ALA A 77 -0.89 -10.18 -12.33
C ALA A 77 -0.77 -8.67 -12.57
N VAL A 78 -1.80 -7.90 -12.21
CA VAL A 78 -1.80 -6.44 -12.31
C VAL A 78 -0.73 -5.87 -11.40
N GLY A 79 -0.67 -6.30 -10.14
CA GLY A 79 0.36 -5.87 -9.18
C GLY A 79 1.78 -6.08 -9.70
N THR A 80 2.07 -7.20 -10.36
CA THR A 80 3.39 -7.48 -10.96
C THR A 80 3.64 -6.62 -12.22
N ALA A 81 2.61 -6.45 -13.06
CA ALA A 81 2.71 -5.63 -14.27
C ALA A 81 2.93 -4.15 -13.96
N VAL A 82 2.39 -3.67 -12.83
CA VAL A 82 2.48 -2.27 -12.37
C VAL A 82 3.53 -2.04 -11.28
N ALA A 83 4.10 -3.06 -10.65
CA ALA A 83 5.20 -2.91 -9.70
C ALA A 83 6.44 -2.17 -10.24
N PRO A 84 6.90 -2.35 -11.50
CA PRO A 84 8.04 -1.59 -12.03
C PRO A 84 7.66 -0.17 -12.44
N ILE A 85 6.39 0.20 -12.30
CA ILE A 85 5.79 1.41 -12.84
C ILE A 85 5.80 2.50 -11.77
N ARG A 86 6.28 3.68 -12.14
CA ARG A 86 6.32 4.86 -11.25
C ARG A 86 4.91 5.39 -11.00
N ALA A 87 4.72 6.11 -9.89
CA ALA A 87 3.43 6.68 -9.47
C ALA A 87 2.78 7.62 -10.51
N ASP A 88 3.52 8.02 -11.54
CA ASP A 88 3.10 8.92 -12.61
C ASP A 88 2.58 8.21 -13.87
N THR A 89 2.43 6.89 -13.87
CA THR A 89 2.07 6.20 -15.11
C THR A 89 0.61 6.32 -15.48
N VAL A 90 0.41 6.66 -16.74
CA VAL A 90 -0.89 6.78 -17.39
C VAL A 90 -1.18 5.48 -18.14
N CYS A 91 -2.25 4.82 -17.71
CA CYS A 91 -2.84 3.67 -18.36
C CYS A 91 -3.81 4.12 -19.48
N ARG A 92 -4.06 3.22 -20.41
CA ARG A 92 -5.03 3.42 -21.50
C ARG A 92 -5.90 2.18 -21.68
N GLN A 93 -7.19 2.41 -21.88
CA GLN A 93 -8.16 1.38 -22.27
C GLN A 93 -9.20 2.02 -23.18
N ASP A 94 -9.50 1.40 -24.32
CA ASP A 94 -10.54 1.86 -25.26
C ASP A 94 -10.44 3.35 -25.63
N GLY A 95 -9.22 3.86 -25.77
CA GLY A 95 -8.94 5.27 -26.07
C GLY A 95 -9.03 6.23 -24.88
N THR A 96 -9.47 5.77 -23.71
CA THR A 96 -9.50 6.55 -22.47
C THR A 96 -8.18 6.42 -21.73
N ALA A 97 -7.56 7.57 -21.43
CA ALA A 97 -6.35 7.64 -20.62
C ALA A 97 -6.69 7.93 -19.15
N PHE A 98 -6.01 7.27 -18.23
CA PHE A 98 -6.24 7.42 -16.80
C PHE A 98 -5.01 7.04 -15.98
N ARG A 99 -4.91 7.59 -14.77
CA ARG A 99 -3.96 7.11 -13.75
C ARG A 99 -4.64 6.08 -12.88
N ALA A 100 -3.93 5.00 -12.58
CA ALA A 100 -4.37 3.97 -11.65
C ALA A 100 -3.49 4.00 -10.40
N TYR A 101 -4.13 4.11 -9.23
CA TYR A 101 -3.46 4.02 -7.94
C TYR A 101 -3.89 2.74 -7.24
N PHE A 102 -2.91 1.95 -6.81
CA PHE A 102 -3.13 0.64 -6.25
C PHE A 102 -2.91 0.65 -4.74
N ARG A 103 -3.86 0.07 -4.02
CA ARG A 103 -3.73 -0.15 -2.59
C ARG A 103 -4.03 -1.61 -2.24
N PRO A 104 -3.06 -2.33 -1.65
CA PRO A 104 -3.32 -3.60 -0.97
C PRO A 104 -4.43 -3.49 0.08
N LEU A 105 -5.43 -4.37 0.01
CA LEU A 105 -6.49 -4.46 1.00
C LEU A 105 -6.11 -5.42 2.12
N LEU A 106 -6.14 -4.95 3.37
CA LEU A 106 -5.87 -5.79 4.55
C LEU A 106 -6.83 -7.00 4.60
N PRO A 107 -6.50 -8.06 5.36
CA PRO A 107 -7.35 -9.25 5.43
C PRO A 107 -8.81 -8.99 5.79
N HIS A 108 -9.09 -7.96 6.59
CA HIS A 108 -10.44 -7.56 6.99
C HIS A 108 -11.10 -6.53 6.05
N GLU A 109 -10.36 -5.95 5.12
CA GLU A 109 -10.88 -5.01 4.12
C GLU A 109 -11.36 -5.81 2.90
N THR A 110 -12.65 -5.72 2.58
CA THR A 110 -13.26 -6.49 1.48
C THR A 110 -13.32 -5.71 0.18
N ASP A 111 -13.32 -4.39 0.27
CA ASP A 111 -13.48 -3.51 -0.88
C ASP A 111 -12.88 -2.12 -0.63
N CYS A 112 -12.86 -1.33 -1.69
CA CYS A 112 -12.52 0.08 -1.69
C CYS A 112 -13.16 0.96 -0.61
N ARG A 113 -14.43 0.72 -0.25
CA ARG A 113 -15.16 1.53 0.74
C ARG A 113 -14.70 1.21 2.15
N THR A 114 -14.38 -0.05 2.40
CA THR A 114 -13.79 -0.46 3.69
C THR A 114 -12.36 0.05 3.83
N ALA A 115 -11.65 0.18 2.71
CA ALA A 115 -10.29 0.71 2.69
C ALA A 115 -10.22 2.17 3.16
N THR A 116 -11.13 3.05 2.72
CA THR A 116 -11.06 4.50 3.02
C THR A 116 -11.50 4.90 4.43
N ARG A 117 -11.87 3.95 5.31
CA ARG A 117 -12.39 4.19 6.66
C ARG A 117 -11.41 3.88 7.81
N ALA A 118 -10.20 3.41 7.49
CA ALA A 118 -9.18 3.05 8.47
C ALA A 118 -8.38 4.26 8.96
#